data_AF-K2PK24-F1
#
_entry.id   AF-K2PK24-F1
#
_cell.length_a   1.000
_cell.length_b   1.000
_cell.length_c   1.000
_cell.angle_alpha   90.00
_cell.angle_beta   90.00
_cell.angle_gamma   90.00
#
_symmetry.space_group_name_H-M   'P 1'
#
loop_
_entity.id
_entity.type
_entity.pdbx_description
1 polymer ?
#
loop_
_entity_poly.entity_id
_entity_poly.type
_entity_poly.pdbx_seq_one_letter_code
_entity_poly.pdbx_strand_id
1 'polypeptide(L)' 'MNGKGVKKGMTVRLRDPLTSYYPDNKEVVLISDERFSDMAWDIVDIRPDVIDRRFIIILLSGDNGVKLCQQK' A
#
# COMPACT_ATOMS: atom_id res chain seq x y z
N MET A 1 13.87 22.00 16.32
CA MET A 1 13.31 21.83 14.96
C MET A 1 12.87 20.38 14.81
N ASN A 2 11.60 20.07 15.06
CA ASN A 2 11.07 18.71 14.84
C ASN A 2 10.92 18.53 13.32
N GLY A 3 11.89 17.89 12.68
CA GLY A 3 11.79 17.48 11.29
C GLY A 3 10.55 16.61 11.15
N LYS A 4 9.50 17.13 10.51
CA LYS A 4 8.36 16.32 10.10
C LYS A 4 8.93 15.24 9.19
N GLY A 5 9.04 14.01 9.69
CA GLY A 5 9.57 12.88 8.94
C GLY A 5 8.88 12.82 7.58
N VAL A 6 9.67 12.62 6.53
CA VAL A 6 9.13 12.49 5.17
C VAL A 6 8.22 11.25 5.16
N LYS A 7 6.91 11.48 5.06
CA LYS A 7 5.93 10.42 4.83
C LYS A 7 6.20 9.88 3.42
N LYS A 8 6.49 8.59 3.31
CA LYS A 8 6.70 7.95 2.01
C LYS A 8 5.35 7.69 1.39
N GLY A 9 5.13 8.15 0.17
CA GLY A 9 3.92 7.85 -0.61
C GLY A 9 4.25 6.91 -1.76
N MET A 10 3.39 5.93 -2.02
CA MET A 10 3.53 5.05 -3.17
C MET A 10 2.18 4.79 -3.83
N THR A 11 2.18 4.66 -5.15
CA THR A 11 0.99 4.29 -5.91
C THR A 11 1.23 2.93 -6.54
N VAL A 12 0.35 1.98 -6.24
CA VAL A 12 0.41 0.62 -6.75
C VAL A 12 -0.70 0.43 -7.77
N ARG A 13 -0.35 -0.12 -8.94
CA ARG A 13 -1.31 -0.47 -10.00
C ARG A 13 -1.33 -1.98 -10.14
N LEU A 14 -2.47 -2.58 -9.84
CA LEU A 14 -2.68 -4.03 -9.89
C LEU A 14 -3.76 -4.36 -10.92
N ARG A 15 -3.74 -5.58 -11.47
CA ARG A 15 -4.86 -6.06 -12.30
C ARG A 15 -6.11 -6.18 -11.46
N ASP A 16 -7.25 -5.82 -12.02
CA ASP A 16 -8.54 -5.90 -11.33
C ASP A 16 -8.88 -7.37 -10.99
N PRO A 17 -8.99 -7.72 -9.70
CA PRO A 17 -9.36 -9.06 -9.24
C PRO A 17 -10.87 -9.35 -9.36
N LEU A 18 -11.66 -8.39 -9.88
CA LEU A 18 -13.12 -8.43 -10.00
C LEU A 18 -13.79 -8.69 -8.64
N THR A 19 -14.27 -9.91 -8.42
CA THR A 19 -14.99 -10.31 -7.19
C THR A 19 -14.13 -11.09 -6.21
N SER A 20 -12.88 -11.43 -6.57
CA SER A 20 -12.04 -12.31 -5.75
C SER A 20 -11.41 -11.61 -4.54
N TYR A 21 -11.16 -10.30 -4.64
CA TYR A 21 -10.60 -9.51 -3.54
C TYR A 21 -10.93 -8.02 -3.76
N TYR A 22 -11.40 -7.33 -2.74
CA TYR A 22 -11.57 -5.88 -2.78
C TYR A 22 -10.81 -5.30 -1.58
N PRO A 23 -9.78 -4.46 -1.80
CA PRO A 23 -8.98 -3.92 -0.72
C PRO A 23 -9.84 -3.02 0.21
N ASP A 24 -9.50 -2.98 1.50
CA ASP A 24 -10.10 -2.08 2.49
C ASP A 24 -9.00 -1.21 3.12
N ASN A 25 -9.33 0.03 3.50
CA ASN A 25 -8.39 0.99 4.08
C ASN A 25 -7.88 0.58 5.48
N LYS A 26 -8.41 -0.49 6.06
CA LYS A 26 -7.96 -1.07 7.34
C LYS A 26 -6.87 -2.13 7.16
N GLU A 27 -6.61 -2.53 5.93
CA GLU A 27 -5.59 -3.52 5.62
C GLU A 27 -4.21 -2.88 5.45
N VAL A 28 -3.18 -3.67 5.68
CA VAL A 28 -1.78 -3.27 5.54
C VAL A 28 -1.17 -4.03 4.36
N VAL A 29 -0.46 -3.30 3.50
CA VAL A 29 0.18 -3.85 2.31
C VAL A 29 1.64 -4.16 2.59
N LEU A 30 2.03 -5.39 2.27
CA LEU A 30 3.41 -5.87 2.30
C LEU A 30 3.91 -6.06 0.87
N ILE A 31 5.11 -5.57 0.59
CA ILE A 31 5.71 -5.65 -0.73
C ILE A 31 6.93 -6.56 -0.64
N SER A 32 6.89 -7.67 -1.35
CA SER A 32 7.94 -8.70 -1.32
C SER A 32 9.24 -8.31 -2.03
N ASP A 33 9.31 -7.12 -2.62
CA ASP A 33 10.53 -6.58 -3.20
C ASP A 33 11.47 -6.11 -2.07
N GLU A 34 12.74 -6.50 -2.14
CA GLU A 34 13.77 -6.23 -1.12
C GLU A 34 13.89 -4.74 -0.75
N ARG A 35 13.59 -3.84 -1.69
CA ARG A 35 13.67 -2.39 -1.43
C ARG A 35 12.57 -1.90 -0.48
N PHE A 36 11.52 -2.68 -0.31
CA PHE A 36 10.31 -2.32 0.43
C PHE A 36 9.90 -3.38 1.47
N SER A 37 10.61 -4.50 1.56
CA SER A 37 10.28 -5.67 2.38
C SER A 37 10.23 -5.38 3.89
N ASP A 38 10.95 -4.35 4.34
CA ASP A 38 11.03 -4.01 5.76
C ASP A 38 9.97 -2.99 6.20
N MET A 39 9.06 -2.59 5.30
CA MET A 39 8.08 -1.53 5.52
C MET A 39 6.66 -2.04 5.33
N ALA A 40 5.82 -1.77 6.33
CA ALA A 40 4.38 -1.92 6.21
C ALA A 40 3.77 -0.65 5.62
N TRP A 41 2.82 -0.79 4.70
CA TRP A 41 2.19 0.32 4.00
C TRP A 41 0.71 0.38 4.33
N ASP A 42 0.25 1.53 4.80
CA ASP A 42 -1.18 1.76 5.04
C ASP A 42 -1.86 2.17 3.74
N ILE A 43 -3.07 1.67 3.51
CA ILE A 43 -3.90 2.08 2.38
C ILE A 43 -4.60 3.39 2.72
N VAL A 44 -4.29 4.44 1.95
CA VAL A 44 -4.89 5.76 2.10
C VAL A 44 -6.16 5.88 1.27
N ASP A 45 -6.11 5.39 0.04
CA ASP A 45 -7.17 5.56 -0.95
C ASP A 45 -7.13 4.42 -1.97
N ILE A 46 -8.31 4.03 -2.45
CA ILE A 46 -8.49 2.95 -3.43
C ILE A 46 -9.34 3.51 -4.55
N ARG A 47 -8.82 3.46 -5.77
CA ARG A 47 -9.45 3.99 -6.97
C ARG A 47 -9.72 2.85 -7.95
N PRO A 48 -10.90 2.21 -7.87
CA PRO A 48 -11.31 1.24 -8.87
C PRO A 48 -11.72 1.95 -10.17
N ASP A 49 -11.35 1.38 -11.31
CA ASP A 49 -11.86 1.82 -12.61
C ASP A 49 -13.13 1.02 -12.95
N VAL A 50 -14.29 1.66 -12.76
CA VAL A 50 -15.59 1.00 -12.92
C VAL A 50 -15.94 0.72 -14.39
N ILE A 51 -15.32 1.46 -15.33
CA ILE A 51 -15.61 1.41 -16.77
C ILE A 51 -14.74 0.36 -17.44
N ASP A 52 -13.43 0.44 -17.25
CA ASP A 52 -12.46 -0.39 -17.94
C ASP A 52 -12.16 -1.69 -17.18
N ARG A 53 -12.22 -1.66 -15.84
CA ARG A 53 -12.01 -2.83 -14.95
C ARG A 53 -10.77 -3.67 -15.28
N ARG A 54 -9.73 -3.02 -15.84
CA ARG A 54 -8.45 -3.67 -16.13
C ARG A 54 -7.48 -3.55 -14.97
N PHE A 55 -7.55 -2.42 -14.26
CA PHE A 55 -6.64 -2.10 -13.17
C PHE A 55 -7.35 -1.43 -12.00
N ILE A 56 -6.83 -1.70 -10.81
CA ILE A 56 -7.15 -0.95 -9.60
C ILE A 56 -5.89 -0.18 -9.20
N ILE A 57 -6.08 1.09 -8.81
CA ILE A 57 -5.01 1.95 -8.33
C ILE A 57 -5.18 2.10 -6.82
N ILE A 58 -4.12 1.79 -6.07
CA ILE A 58 -4.10 1.89 -4.61
C ILE A 58 -3.03 2.93 -4.21
N LEU A 59 -3.44 3.87 -3.37
CA LEU A 59 -2.54 4.86 -2.79
C LEU A 59 -2.11 4.40 -1.40
N LEU A 60 -0.80 4.31 -1.22
CA LEU A 60 -0.16 3.85 -0.01
C LEU A 60 0.58 4.98 0.69
N SER A 61 0.55 4.96 2.02
CA SER A 61 1.36 5.81 2.89
C SER A 61 2.21 4.92 3.79
N GLY A 62 3.52 5.06 3.68
CA GLY A 62 4.49 4.44 4.57
C GLY A 62 4.89 5.44 5.66
N ASP A 63 4.54 5.15 6.90
CA ASP A 63 5.18 5.80 8.04
C ASP A 63 6.47 5.04 8.39
N ASN A 64 7.56 5.77 8.66
CA ASN A 64 8.85 5.15 9.01
C ASN A 64 8.82 4.44 10.38
N GLY A 65 7.65 4.38 11.04
CA GLY A 65 7.43 3.81 12.37
C GLY A 65 7.00 2.34 12.41
N VAL A 66 6.45 1.78 11.33
CA VAL A 66 5.99 0.38 11.32
C VAL A 66 7.03 -0.49 10.60
N LYS A 67 8.10 -0.82 11.33
CA LYS A 67 8.98 -1.92 10.95
C LYS A 67 8.25 -3.21 11.27
N LEU A 68 8.05 -4.04 10.26
CA LEU A 68 7.64 -5.42 10.50
C LEU A 68 8.79 -6.06 11.25
N CYS A 69 8.57 -6.36 12.54
CA CYS A 69 9.50 -7.17 13.30
C CYS A 69 9.58 -8.52 12.58
N GLN A 70 10.62 -8.69 11.76
CA GLN A 70 10.98 -9.96 11.15
C GLN A 70 11.02 -10.99 12.28
N GLN A 71 10.03 -11.89 12.31
CA GLN A 71 10.00 -12.99 13.27
C GLN A 71 11.11 -13.97 12.88
N LYS A 72 12.15 -13.88 13.69
CA LYS A 72 13.25 -14.79 14.01
C LYS A 72 13.20 -16.21 13.41
#